data_AF-A0AAP0HXI4-F1
#
_entry.id   AF-A0AAP0HXI4-F1
#
_cell.length_a   1.000
_cell.length_b   1.000
_cell.length_c   1.000
_cell.angle_alpha   90.00
_cell.angle_beta   90.00
_cell.angle_gamma   90.00
#
_symmetry.space_group_name_H-M   'P 1'
#
loop_
_entity.id
_entity.type
_entity.pdbx_description
1 polymer ?
#
loop_
_entity_poly.entity_id
_entity_poly.type
_entity_poly.pdbx_seq_one_letter_code
_entity_poly.pdbx_strand_id
1 'polypeptide(L)'
;MYAKSEALFELRMNDLCCEFGNVKGLTNYLDNTWVKTYKEKFVPAWTNRIMHFGETTTQRVESAHSTLKLHLGNSQTNFETLWSVVDGILRIQHNNIKASFELSLNVVQHEHFDELYRRLRGYVCQRALKLIRY
;
A
#
# COMPACT_ATOMS: atom_id res chain seq x y z
N MET A 1 13.19 -11.49 -4.68
CA MET A 1 14.05 -11.49 -5.87
C MET A 1 13.54 -10.45 -6.86
N TYR A 2 14.09 -9.23 -6.82
CA TYR A 2 13.62 -8.15 -7.71
C TYR A 2 14.22 -8.32 -9.11
N ALA A 3 13.42 -8.69 -10.12
CA ALA A 3 13.89 -8.86 -11.49
C ALA A 3 12.95 -8.14 -12.45
N LYS A 4 13.48 -7.20 -13.24
CA LYS A 4 12.71 -6.40 -14.22
C LYS A 4 12.47 -7.11 -15.54
N SER A 5 13.20 -8.18 -15.84
CA SER A 5 13.04 -9.01 -17.04
C SER A 5 13.04 -10.49 -16.67
N GLU A 6 12.45 -11.32 -17.51
CA GLU A 6 12.39 -12.77 -17.30
C GLU A 6 13.81 -13.37 -17.27
N ALA A 7 14.69 -12.95 -18.19
CA ALA A 7 16.08 -13.41 -18.20
C ALA A 7 16.84 -13.09 -16.90
N LEU A 8 16.62 -11.90 -16.33
CA LEU A 8 17.22 -11.52 -15.04
C LEU A 8 16.64 -12.32 -13.88
N PHE A 9 15.37 -12.72 -13.96
CA PHE A 9 14.75 -13.58 -12.97
C PHE A 9 15.39 -14.97 -12.99
N GLU A 10 15.53 -15.59 -14.16
CA GLU A 10 16.15 -16.91 -14.31
C GLU A 10 17.62 -16.91 -13.83
N LEU A 11 18.39 -15.85 -14.16
CA LEU A 11 19.76 -15.71 -13.67
C LEU A 11 19.81 -15.66 -12.13
N ARG A 12 18.98 -14.83 -11.50
CA ARG A 12 18.94 -14.72 -10.04
C ARG A 12 18.41 -16.00 -9.38
N MET A 13 17.52 -16.72 -10.04
CA MET A 13 17.00 -17.99 -9.54
C MET A 13 18.10 -19.05 -9.54
N ASN A 14 18.94 -19.10 -10.58
CA ASN A 14 20.11 -19.95 -10.61
C ASN A 14 21.14 -19.57 -9.54
N ASP A 15 21.42 -18.27 -9.36
CA ASP A 15 22.34 -17.81 -8.30
C ASP A 15 21.86 -18.26 -6.91
N LEU A 16 20.56 -18.11 -6.64
CA LEU A 16 19.94 -18.55 -5.39
C LEU A 16 20.00 -20.08 -5.22
N CYS A 17 19.78 -20.85 -6.29
CA CYS A 17 19.94 -22.30 -6.25
C CYS A 17 21.39 -22.72 -5.99
N CYS A 18 22.37 -21.99 -6.51
CA CYS A 18 23.79 -22.22 -6.23
C CYS A 18 24.15 -21.89 -4.78
N GLU A 19 23.71 -20.73 -4.28
CA GLU A 19 24.00 -20.24 -2.93
C GLU A 19 23.39 -21.14 -1.85
N PHE A 20 22.14 -21.57 -2.05
CA PHE A 20 21.40 -22.37 -1.08
C PHE A 20 21.24 -23.84 -1.48
N GLY A 21 22.08 -24.33 -2.40
CA GLY A 21 22.02 -25.72 -2.88
C GLY A 21 22.28 -26.76 -1.79
N ASN A 22 22.93 -26.36 -0.69
CA ASN A 22 23.15 -27.17 0.51
C ASN A 22 21.90 -27.28 1.40
N VAL A 23 20.91 -26.39 1.26
CA VAL A 23 19.67 -26.43 2.03
C VAL A 23 18.71 -27.42 1.38
N LYS A 24 18.68 -28.64 1.95
CA LYS A 24 17.89 -29.75 1.42
C LYS A 24 16.42 -29.35 1.25
N GLY A 25 15.95 -29.42 0.00
CA GLY A 25 14.55 -29.21 -0.35
C GLY A 25 14.12 -27.75 -0.50
N LEU A 26 14.98 -26.76 -0.24
CA LEU A 26 14.61 -25.35 -0.38
C LEU A 26 14.26 -24.99 -1.82
N THR A 27 15.09 -25.40 -2.78
CA THR A 27 14.87 -25.13 -4.21
C THR A 27 13.57 -25.78 -4.70
N ASN A 28 13.35 -27.05 -4.34
CA ASN A 28 12.08 -27.75 -4.64
C ASN A 28 10.87 -27.07 -3.99
N TYR A 29 11.01 -26.59 -2.75
CA TYR A 29 9.93 -25.88 -2.06
C TYR A 29 9.60 -24.56 -2.75
N LEU A 30 10.61 -23.73 -3.03
CA LEU A 30 10.44 -22.45 -3.71
C LEU A 30 9.81 -22.64 -5.09
N ASP A 31 10.31 -23.61 -5.83
CA ASP A 31 9.87 -23.84 -7.20
C ASP A 31 8.41 -24.33 -7.26
N ASN A 32 8.06 -25.33 -6.44
CA ASN A 32 6.72 -25.91 -6.44
C ASN A 32 5.68 -25.06 -5.70
N THR A 33 6.08 -24.33 -4.66
CA THR A 33 5.13 -23.53 -3.85
C THR A 33 4.94 -22.14 -4.44
N TRP A 34 6.00 -21.49 -4.91
CA TRP A 34 5.99 -20.06 -5.26
C TRP A 34 6.23 -19.81 -6.74
N VAL A 35 7.31 -20.34 -7.32
CA VAL A 35 7.75 -19.91 -8.65
C VAL A 35 6.82 -20.45 -9.74
N LYS A 36 6.54 -21.75 -9.78
CA LYS A 36 5.66 -22.36 -10.79
C LYS A 36 4.26 -21.78 -10.78
N THR A 37 3.70 -21.59 -9.59
CA THR A 37 2.28 -21.24 -9.43
C THR A 37 2.05 -19.73 -9.36
N TYR A 38 2.99 -18.98 -8.81
CA TYR A 38 2.74 -17.59 -8.40
C TYR A 38 3.77 -16.57 -8.88
N LYS A 39 4.82 -16.93 -9.64
CA LYS A 39 5.84 -15.94 -10.08
C LYS A 39 5.24 -14.71 -10.75
N GLU A 40 4.16 -14.89 -11.50
CA GLU A 40 3.46 -13.81 -12.20
C GLU A 40 2.76 -12.80 -11.26
N LYS A 41 2.54 -13.18 -10.00
CA LYS A 41 1.85 -12.36 -9.00
C LYS A 41 2.78 -11.47 -8.18
N PHE A 42 4.09 -11.75 -8.15
CA PHE A 42 5.02 -11.03 -7.27
C PHE A 42 6.36 -10.67 -7.92
N VAL A 43 6.70 -11.20 -9.09
CA VAL A 43 7.96 -10.88 -9.76
C VAL A 43 7.76 -9.71 -10.74
N PRO A 44 8.55 -8.62 -10.64
CA PRO A 44 8.38 -7.42 -11.45
C PRO A 44 8.39 -7.65 -12.97
N ALA A 45 9.12 -8.65 -13.45
CA ALA A 45 9.18 -9.03 -14.87
C ALA A 45 7.79 -9.37 -15.46
N TRP A 46 6.90 -9.90 -14.64
CA TRP A 46 5.52 -10.22 -15.01
C TRP A 46 4.53 -9.22 -14.44
N THR A 47 4.68 -8.83 -13.17
CA THR A 47 3.71 -7.92 -12.54
C THR A 47 3.71 -6.58 -13.27
N ASN A 48 4.84 -5.96 -13.60
CA ASN A 48 4.88 -4.63 -14.24
C ASN A 48 4.20 -4.54 -15.62
N ARG A 49 3.73 -5.66 -16.18
CA ARG A 49 2.86 -5.66 -17.38
C ARG A 49 1.44 -5.21 -17.08
N ILE A 50 1.05 -5.24 -15.81
CA ILE A 50 -0.27 -4.85 -15.30
C ILE A 50 -0.15 -3.47 -14.66
N MET A 51 -1.19 -2.65 -14.79
CA MET A 51 -1.25 -1.33 -14.17
C MET A 51 -1.50 -1.46 -12.66
N HIS A 52 -0.48 -1.18 -11.83
CA HIS A 52 -0.59 -1.29 -10.36
C HIS A 52 -0.98 0.00 -9.64
N PHE A 53 -1.28 1.09 -10.36
CA PHE A 53 -1.62 2.40 -9.76
C PHE A 53 -0.64 2.92 -8.69
N GLY A 54 0.61 2.48 -8.72
CA GLY A 54 1.63 2.81 -7.71
C GLY A 54 1.65 1.90 -6.47
N GLU A 55 0.75 0.92 -6.37
CA GLU A 55 0.74 -0.11 -5.32
C GLU A 55 1.83 -1.16 -5.60
N THR A 56 3.06 -0.84 -5.21
CA THR A 56 4.22 -1.74 -5.34
C THR A 56 4.70 -2.29 -3.98
N THR A 57 4.05 -1.88 -2.89
CA THR A 57 4.43 -2.23 -1.52
C THR A 57 3.22 -2.76 -0.74
N THR A 58 3.46 -3.63 0.23
CA THR A 58 2.44 -4.12 1.17
C THR A 58 2.16 -3.13 2.31
N GLN A 59 2.81 -1.96 2.31
CA GLN A 59 2.80 -1.00 3.42
C GLN A 59 1.39 -0.58 3.85
N ARG A 60 0.48 -0.33 2.89
CA ARG A 60 -0.90 0.07 3.20
C ARG A 60 -1.66 -1.03 3.93
N VAL A 61 -1.53 -2.27 3.44
CA VAL A 61 -2.19 -3.45 4.01
C VAL A 61 -1.62 -3.74 5.40
N GLU A 62 -0.30 -3.71 5.55
CA GLU A 62 0.38 -3.92 6.82
C GLU A 62 0.05 -2.83 7.85
N SER A 63 -0.04 -1.57 7.42
CA SER A 63 -0.46 -0.47 8.29
C SER A 63 -1.89 -0.67 8.79
N ALA A 64 -2.84 -0.99 7.90
CA ALA A 64 -4.22 -1.27 8.29
C ALA A 64 -4.32 -2.49 9.23
N HIS A 65 -3.56 -3.55 8.93
CA HIS A 65 -3.51 -4.75 9.77
C HIS A 65 -2.91 -4.45 11.15
N SER A 66 -1.86 -3.63 11.22
CA SER A 66 -1.26 -3.18 12.48
C SER A 66 -2.25 -2.35 13.31
N THR A 67 -2.95 -1.40 12.69
CA THR A 67 -4.02 -0.63 13.35
C THR A 67 -5.10 -1.54 13.89
N LEU A 68 -5.55 -2.54 13.12
CA LEU A 68 -6.56 -3.49 13.55
C LEU A 68 -6.10 -4.31 14.75
N LYS A 69 -4.87 -4.86 14.72
CA LYS A 69 -4.29 -5.60 15.86
C LYS A 69 -4.20 -4.75 17.12
N LEU A 70 -3.79 -3.49 16.98
CA LEU A 70 -3.71 -2.53 18.10
C LEU A 70 -5.08 -2.31 18.75
N HIS A 71 -6.15 -2.19 17.96
CA HIS A 71 -7.51 -2.00 18.50
C HIS A 71 -8.12 -3.29 19.05
N LEU A 72 -7.79 -4.45 18.48
CA LEU A 72 -8.25 -5.75 18.98
C LEU A 72 -7.63 -6.13 20.33
N GLY A 73 -6.35 -5.80 20.55
CA GLY A 73 -5.65 -6.05 21.82
C GLY A 73 -5.38 -7.52 22.17
N ASN A 74 -6.11 -8.48 21.58
CA ASN A 74 -5.88 -9.92 21.72
C ASN A 74 -6.20 -10.65 20.40
N SER A 75 -5.67 -11.87 20.24
CA SER A 75 -5.86 -12.72 19.05
C SER A 75 -7.03 -13.71 19.18
N GLN A 76 -7.73 -13.74 20.32
CA GLN A 76 -8.78 -14.70 20.65
C GLN A 76 -10.16 -14.02 20.74
N THR A 77 -10.45 -13.15 19.77
CA THR A 77 -11.70 -12.39 19.73
C THR A 77 -12.76 -13.14 18.93
N ASN A 78 -14.02 -13.12 19.38
CA ASN A 78 -15.14 -13.66 18.61
C ASN A 78 -15.54 -12.73 17.46
N PHE A 79 -16.40 -13.21 16.56
CA PHE A 79 -16.78 -12.43 15.38
C PHE A 79 -17.52 -11.13 15.71
N GLU A 80 -18.40 -11.14 16.72
CA GLU A 80 -19.18 -9.97 17.12
C GLU A 80 -18.27 -8.83 17.62
N THR A 81 -17.33 -9.15 18.49
CA THR A 81 -16.36 -8.17 19.01
C THR A 81 -15.41 -7.70 17.91
N LEU A 82 -14.97 -8.60 17.01
CA LEU A 82 -14.16 -8.23 15.85
C LEU A 82 -14.90 -7.22 14.96
N TRP A 83 -16.18 -7.49 14.65
CA TRP A 83 -16.98 -6.60 13.83
C TRP A 83 -17.17 -5.22 14.49
N SER A 84 -17.47 -5.18 15.79
CA SER A 84 -17.60 -3.91 16.51
C SER A 84 -16.32 -3.08 16.48
N VAL A 85 -15.15 -3.73 16.56
CA VAL A 85 -13.85 -3.05 16.44
C VAL A 85 -13.64 -2.52 15.02
N VAL A 86 -13.92 -3.35 13.99
CA VAL A 86 -13.78 -2.95 12.59
C VAL A 86 -14.71 -1.77 12.26
N ASP A 87 -15.98 -1.82 12.64
CA ASP A 87 -16.93 -0.72 12.45
C ASP A 87 -16.45 0.56 13.16
N GLY A 88 -15.94 0.43 14.39
CA GLY A 88 -15.34 1.55 15.12
C GLY A 88 -14.15 2.19 14.39
N ILE A 89 -13.21 1.38 13.90
CA ILE A 89 -12.05 1.86 13.11
C ILE A 89 -12.53 2.57 11.85
N LEU A 90 -13.48 1.99 11.11
CA LEU A 90 -14.00 2.57 9.87
C LEU A 90 -14.68 3.91 10.13
N ARG A 91 -15.47 4.03 11.21
CA ARG A 91 -16.07 5.31 11.61
C ARG A 91 -15.02 6.37 11.96
N ILE A 92 -14.00 6.00 12.74
CA ILE A 92 -12.90 6.91 13.09
C ILE A 92 -12.18 7.37 11.83
N GLN A 93 -11.81 6.46 10.92
CA GLN A 93 -11.16 6.80 9.67
C GLN A 93 -12.03 7.71 8.80
N HIS A 94 -13.32 7.41 8.68
CA HIS A 94 -14.28 8.23 7.95
C HIS A 94 -14.36 9.65 8.54
N ASN A 95 -14.50 9.77 9.85
CA ASN A 95 -14.57 11.05 10.54
C ASN A 95 -13.28 11.86 10.37
N ASN A 96 -12.11 11.21 10.47
CA ASN A 96 -10.83 11.86 10.26
C ASN A 96 -10.67 12.37 8.83
N ILE A 97 -11.07 11.57 7.83
CA ILE A 97 -11.04 11.99 6.42
C ILE A 97 -11.98 13.19 6.24
N LYS A 98 -13.22 13.11 6.72
CA LYS A 98 -14.20 14.20 6.63
C LYS A 98 -13.68 15.48 7.27
N ALA A 99 -13.19 15.41 8.51
CA ALA A 99 -12.61 16.54 9.23
C ALA A 99 -11.39 17.12 8.47
N SER A 100 -10.53 16.28 7.91
CA SER A 100 -9.39 16.75 7.12
C SER A 100 -9.80 17.51 5.86
N PHE A 101 -10.88 17.08 5.17
CA PHE A 101 -11.42 17.80 4.02
C PHE A 101 -12.04 19.13 4.44
N GLU A 102 -12.85 19.15 5.51
CA GLU A 102 -13.46 20.37 6.04
C GLU A 102 -12.39 21.39 6.43
N LEU A 103 -11.34 20.97 7.13
CA LEU A 103 -10.17 21.81 7.43
C LEU A 103 -9.50 22.32 6.15
N SER A 104 -9.34 21.46 5.14
CA SER A 104 -8.73 21.84 3.86
C SER A 104 -9.51 22.91 3.11
N LEU A 105 -10.84 22.92 3.22
CA LEU A 105 -11.68 23.92 2.56
C LEU A 105 -11.75 25.22 3.36
N ASN A 106 -11.79 25.14 4.69
CA ASN A 106 -11.98 26.31 5.55
C ASN A 106 -10.67 27.06 5.86
N VAL A 107 -9.53 26.37 5.85
CA VAL A 107 -8.23 27.00 6.14
C VAL A 107 -7.56 27.45 4.85
N VAL A 108 -7.31 28.75 4.73
CA VAL A 108 -6.52 29.31 3.63
C VAL A 108 -5.05 29.35 4.05
N GLN A 109 -4.20 28.62 3.35
CA GLN A 109 -2.75 28.71 3.56
C GLN A 109 -2.24 30.05 3.03
N HIS A 110 -1.26 30.64 3.74
CA HIS A 110 -0.69 31.94 3.39
C HIS A 110 -0.20 32.01 1.92
N GLU A 111 0.36 30.91 1.40
CA GLU A 111 0.84 30.81 0.02
C GLU A 111 -0.27 30.94 -1.04
N HIS A 112 -1.54 30.77 -0.65
CA HIS A 112 -2.71 30.82 -1.54
C HIS A 112 -3.62 32.03 -1.22
N PHE A 113 -3.11 33.03 -0.51
CA PHE A 113 -3.83 34.29 -0.24
C PHE A 113 -3.88 35.23 -1.46
N ASP A 114 -3.07 34.97 -2.49
CA ASP A 114 -3.04 35.74 -3.74
C ASP A 114 -4.41 35.73 -4.44
N GLU A 115 -4.75 36.86 -5.07
CA GLU A 115 -5.98 37.05 -5.83
C GLU A 115 -6.17 36.01 -6.94
N LEU A 116 -5.07 35.48 -7.51
CA LEU A 116 -5.10 34.38 -8.48
C LEU A 116 -5.87 33.15 -7.96
N TYR A 117 -5.78 32.86 -6.67
CA TYR A 117 -6.46 31.71 -6.05
C TYR A 117 -7.84 32.06 -5.47
N ARG A 118 -8.27 33.33 -5.50
CA ARG A 118 -9.51 33.81 -4.85
C ARG A 118 -10.75 33.00 -5.20
N ARG A 119 -10.89 32.60 -6.47
CA ARG A 119 -12.05 31.82 -6.96
C ARG A 119 -11.98 30.33 -6.63
N LEU A 120 -10.81 29.83 -6.24
CA LEU A 120 -10.57 28.41 -5.94
C LEU A 120 -10.61 28.12 -4.42
N ARG A 121 -10.34 29.14 -3.59
CA ARG A 121 -10.42 29.05 -2.12
C ARG A 121 -11.81 28.55 -1.68
N GLY A 122 -11.84 27.56 -0.79
CA GLY A 122 -13.09 26.98 -0.28
C GLY A 122 -13.78 25.98 -1.22
N TYR A 123 -13.32 25.84 -2.47
CA TYR A 123 -13.86 24.89 -3.45
C TYR A 123 -12.86 23.80 -3.84
N VAL A 124 -11.56 24.12 -3.74
CA VAL A 124 -10.46 23.21 -4.06
C VAL A 124 -9.68 22.94 -2.79
N CYS A 125 -9.39 21.66 -2.52
CA CYS A 125 -8.61 21.29 -1.34
C CYS A 125 -7.17 21.84 -1.43
N GLN A 126 -6.55 22.11 -0.27
CA GLN A 126 -5.19 22.63 -0.17
C GLN A 126 -4.17 21.79 -0.94
N ARG A 127 -4.32 20.46 -0.95
CA ARG A 127 -3.39 19.58 -1.67
C ARG A 127 -3.46 19.79 -3.18
N ALA A 128 -4.65 20.03 -3.73
CA ALA A 128 -4.80 20.35 -5.15
C ALA A 128 -4.30 21.76 -5.47
N LEU A 129 -4.53 22.75 -4.59
CA LEU A 129 -3.98 24.10 -4.75
C LEU A 129 -2.44 24.10 -4.83
N LYS A 130 -1.77 23.26 -4.03
CA LYS A 130 -0.31 23.07 -4.10
C LYS A 130 0.19 22.51 -5.43
N LEU A 131 -0.61 21.69 -6.11
CA LEU A 131 -0.23 21.07 -7.39
C LEU A 131 -0.43 22.00 -8.59
N ILE A 132 -1.25 23.05 -8.45
CA ILE A 132 -1.49 24.07 -9.50
C ILE A 132 -0.30 25.04 -9.60
N ARG A 133 0.53 25.11 -8.56
CA ARG A 133 1.70 25.99 -8.50
C ARG A 133 2.73 25.52 -9.54
N TYR A 134 2.92 26.34 -10.58
CA TYR A 134 4.06 26.28 -11.51
C TYR A 134 5.38 26.59 -10.79
#